data_AF-A0A382QPE6-F1
#
_entry.id   AF-A0A382QPE6-F1
#
_cell.length_a   1.000
_cell.length_b   1.000
_cell.length_c   1.000
_cell.angle_alpha   90.00
_cell.angle_beta   90.00
_cell.angle_gamma   90.00
#
_symmetry.space_group_name_H-M   'P 1'
#
loop_
_entity.id
_entity.type
_entity.pdbx_description
1 polymer ?
#
loop_
_entity_poly.entity_id
_entity_poly.type
_entity_poly.pdbx_seq_one_letter_code
_entity_poly.pdbx_strand_id
1 'polypeptide(L)'
;MLELKNKTTITIILLLSIVILLIAFFIQYILGHAPCNLCLIERIPYLLAIIIIPVGLSNKKFEKIVFLFLGLIFLAGTIISFYHFGIEQEFFSESLVCNTPLENANLSKDDLLKELQKNQISCKDVSFKIVG
;
A
#
# COMPACT_ATOMS: atom_id res chain seq x y z
N MET A 1 21.85 23.15 -13.54
CA MET A 1 21.84 22.64 -12.14
C MET A 1 20.56 21.89 -11.77
N LEU A 2 19.36 22.40 -12.08
CA LEU A 2 18.09 21.74 -11.72
C LEU A 2 17.91 20.32 -12.30
N GLU A 3 18.35 20.05 -13.53
CA GLU A 3 18.12 18.74 -14.18
C GLU A 3 18.96 17.58 -13.60
N LEU A 4 20.21 17.82 -13.19
CA LEU A 4 21.03 16.78 -12.53
C LEU A 4 20.48 16.43 -11.14
N LYS A 5 19.88 17.41 -10.46
CA LYS A 5 19.28 17.23 -9.13
C LYS A 5 18.03 16.36 -9.22
N ASN A 6 17.15 16.63 -10.18
CA ASN A 6 15.90 15.90 -10.34
C ASN A 6 16.12 14.42 -10.72
N LYS A 7 17.04 14.13 -11.65
CA LYS A 7 17.39 12.74 -12.00
C LYS A 7 17.88 11.95 -10.80
N THR A 8 18.76 12.54 -9.99
CA THR A 8 19.26 11.91 -8.76
C THR A 8 18.13 11.66 -7.76
N THR A 9 17.25 12.64 -7.55
CA THR A 9 16.07 12.50 -6.68
C THR A 9 15.15 11.37 -7.14
N ILE A 10 14.82 11.31 -8.43
CA ILE A 10 13.95 10.28 -8.99
C ILE A 10 14.58 8.88 -8.86
N THR A 11 15.89 8.76 -9.07
CA THR A 11 16.62 7.50 -8.83
C THR A 11 16.60 7.09 -7.36
N ILE A 12 16.75 8.04 -6.42
CA ILE A 12 16.65 7.75 -4.98
C ILE A 12 15.25 7.25 -4.62
N ILE A 13 14.19 7.89 -5.14
CA ILE A 13 12.80 7.46 -4.91
C ILE A 13 12.59 6.03 -5.42
N LEU A 14 13.12 5.69 -6.59
CA LEU A 14 13.07 4.32 -7.14
C LEU A 14 13.71 3.31 -6.20
N LEU A 15 14.94 3.56 -5.76
CA LEU A 15 15.68 2.66 -4.87
C LEU A 15 14.94 2.48 -3.54
N LEU A 16 14.44 3.56 -2.95
CA LEU A 16 13.66 3.50 -1.71
C LEU A 16 12.38 2.68 -1.90
N SER A 17 11.67 2.86 -3.03
CA SER A 17 10.43 2.12 -3.31
C SER A 17 10.67 0.61 -3.42
N ILE A 18 11.78 0.21 -4.04
CA ILE A 18 12.20 -1.20 -4.11
C ILE A 18 12.53 -1.74 -2.72
N VAL A 19 13.33 -1.00 -1.93
CA VAL A 19 13.72 -1.42 -0.58
C VAL A 19 12.50 -1.58 0.33
N ILE A 20 11.54 -0.65 0.28
CA ILE A 20 10.31 -0.72 1.09
C ILE A 20 9.50 -1.96 0.74
N LEU A 21 9.32 -2.26 -0.56
CA LEU A 21 8.61 -3.48 -0.97
C LEU A 21 9.35 -4.75 -0.57
N LEU A 22 10.67 -4.78 -0.67
CA LEU A 22 11.48 -5.92 -0.21
C LEU A 22 11.29 -6.17 1.29
N ILE A 23 11.30 -5.10 2.11
CA ILE A 23 11.03 -5.20 3.54
C ILE A 23 9.60 -5.72 3.79
N ALA A 24 8.60 -5.21 3.07
CA ALA A 24 7.22 -5.67 3.22
C ALA A 24 7.05 -7.15 2.86
N PHE A 25 7.71 -7.62 1.79
CA PHE A 25 7.69 -9.04 1.41
C PHE A 25 8.49 -9.92 2.38
N PHE A 26 9.60 -9.40 2.94
CA PHE A 26 10.34 -10.07 3.99
C PHE A 26 9.45 -10.30 5.22
N ILE A 27 8.75 -9.26 5.69
CA ILE A 27 7.83 -9.37 6.83
C ILE A 27 6.69 -10.36 6.53
N GLN A 28 6.17 -10.33 5.30
CA GLN A 28 5.10 -11.23 4.89
C GLN A 28 5.52 -12.70 4.85
N TYR A 29 6.60 -13.01 4.13
CA TYR A 29 6.94 -14.41 3.81
C TYR A 29 7.97 -15.03 4.75
N ILE A 30 8.88 -14.23 5.31
CA ILE A 30 9.96 -14.72 6.17
C ILE A 30 9.56 -14.64 7.64
N LEU A 31 8.89 -13.55 8.06
CA LEU A 31 8.36 -13.43 9.43
C LEU A 31 6.94 -13.99 9.59
N GLY A 32 6.26 -14.32 8.49
CA GLY A 32 4.95 -14.98 8.50
C GLY A 32 3.77 -14.07 8.86
N HIS A 33 3.95 -12.74 8.82
CA HIS A 33 2.87 -11.79 9.08
C HIS A 33 2.03 -11.56 7.82
N ALA A 34 0.88 -12.21 7.76
CA ALA A 34 -0.01 -12.05 6.62
C ALA A 34 -0.60 -10.62 6.55
N PRO A 35 -0.57 -9.97 5.37
CA PRO A 35 -1.01 -8.59 5.22
C PRO A 35 -2.54 -8.48 5.18
N CYS A 36 -3.04 -7.39 5.74
CA CYS A 36 -4.42 -6.96 5.55
C CYS A 36 -4.67 -6.47 4.10
N ASN A 37 -5.93 -6.33 3.70
CA ASN A 37 -6.24 -5.87 2.33
C ASN A 37 -5.76 -4.41 2.10
N LEU A 38 -5.87 -3.55 3.11
CA LEU A 38 -5.40 -2.16 3.01
C LEU A 38 -3.86 -2.08 2.90
N CYS A 39 -3.17 -2.96 3.62
CA CYS A 39 -1.73 -3.17 3.55
C CYS A 39 -1.27 -3.55 2.13
N LEU A 40 -2.09 -4.29 1.37
CA LEU A 40 -1.82 -4.60 -0.03
C LEU A 40 -2.04 -3.39 -0.94
N ILE A 41 -3.08 -2.60 -0.68
CA ILE A 41 -3.37 -1.37 -1.43
C ILE A 41 -2.25 -0.35 -1.25
N GLU A 42 -1.69 -0.21 -0.05
CA GLU A 42 -0.55 0.68 0.25
C GLU A 42 0.74 0.31 -0.52
N ARG A 43 0.86 -0.91 -1.05
CA ARG A 43 1.98 -1.32 -1.89
C ARG A 43 1.86 -0.79 -3.32
N ILE A 44 0.65 -0.50 -3.80
CA ILE A 44 0.37 -0.05 -5.17
C ILE A 44 1.13 1.24 -5.52
N PRO A 45 1.16 2.30 -4.68
CA PRO A 45 1.95 3.50 -4.93
C PRO A 45 3.43 3.21 -5.27
N TYR A 46 4.07 2.31 -4.52
CA TYR A 46 5.47 1.95 -4.74
C TYR A 46 5.67 1.14 -6.02
N LEU A 47 4.75 0.21 -6.33
CA LEU A 47 4.77 -0.54 -7.59
C LEU A 47 4.60 0.39 -8.80
N LEU A 48 3.67 1.35 -8.72
CA LEU A 48 3.47 2.35 -9.76
C LEU A 48 4.72 3.23 -9.93
N ALA A 49 5.34 3.65 -8.83
CA ALA A 49 6.59 4.42 -8.88
C ALA A 49 7.69 3.65 -9.62
N ILE A 50 7.87 2.35 -9.34
CA ILE A 50 8.86 1.50 -9.99
C ILE A 50 8.62 1.39 -11.51
N ILE A 51 7.36 1.37 -11.96
CA ILE A 51 7.01 1.28 -13.38
C ILE A 51 7.19 2.62 -14.11
N ILE A 52 6.81 3.73 -13.46
CA ILE A 52 6.76 5.06 -14.10
C ILE A 52 8.15 5.71 -14.15
N ILE A 53 8.98 5.51 -13.13
CA ILE A 53 10.30 6.17 -13.02
C ILE A 53 11.24 5.84 -14.21
N PRO A 54 11.38 4.59 -14.67
CA PRO A 54 12.22 4.26 -15.83
C PRO A 54 11.87 5.05 -17.10
N VAL A 55 10.58 5.35 -17.30
CA VAL A 55 10.10 6.16 -18.43
C VAL A 55 10.63 7.60 -18.33
N GLY A 56 10.61 8.18 -17.13
CA GLY A 56 11.15 9.51 -16.85
C GLY A 56 12.68 9.58 -16.96
N LEU A 57 13.38 8.51 -16.57
CA LEU A 57 14.84 8.43 -16.68
C LEU A 57 15.33 8.29 -18.12
N SER A 58 14.52 7.67 -18.99
CA SER A 58 14.86 7.44 -20.41
C SER A 58 14.70 8.70 -21.26
N ASN A 59 13.75 9.58 -20.91
CA ASN A 59 13.43 10.78 -21.69
C ASN A 59 13.29 12.02 -20.80
N LYS A 60 14.25 12.94 -20.90
CA LYS A 60 14.28 14.20 -20.13
C LYS A 60 13.00 15.05 -20.27
N LYS A 61 12.34 15.00 -21.42
CA LYS A 61 11.08 15.74 -21.67
C LYS A 61 9.94 15.29 -20.73
N PHE A 62 9.94 14.03 -20.31
CA PHE A 62 8.91 13.47 -19.42
C PHE A 62 9.27 13.58 -17.95
N GLU A 63 10.48 14.01 -17.59
CA GLU A 63 10.96 14.06 -16.20
C GLU A 63 10.04 14.89 -15.29
N LYS A 64 9.64 16.09 -15.73
CA LYS A 64 8.70 16.94 -14.98
C LYS A 64 7.32 16.32 -14.83
N ILE A 65 6.82 15.66 -15.88
CA ILE A 65 5.52 15.00 -15.89
C ILE A 65 5.54 13.82 -14.92
N VAL A 66 6.56 12.96 -15.01
CA VAL A 66 6.78 11.83 -14.09
C VAL A 66 6.87 12.30 -12.65
N PHE A 67 7.62 13.38 -12.37
CA PHE A 67 7.72 13.92 -11.02
C PHE A 67 6.36 14.39 -10.48
N LEU A 68 5.54 15.03 -11.31
CA LEU A 68 4.20 15.46 -10.93
C LEU A 68 3.28 14.26 -10.65
N PHE A 69 3.30 13.23 -11.49
CA PHE A 69 2.54 12.00 -11.28
C PHE A 69 2.98 11.26 -10.01
N LEU A 70 4.28 11.17 -9.75
CA LEU A 70 4.81 10.60 -8.52
C LEU A 70 4.28 11.35 -7.30
N GLY A 71 4.26 12.68 -7.35
CA GLY A 71 3.68 13.52 -6.29
C GLY A 71 2.22 13.16 -6.00
N LEU A 72 1.39 13.00 -7.03
CA LEU A 72 -0.02 12.60 -6.86
C LEU A 72 -0.15 11.18 -6.28
N ILE A 73 0.65 10.23 -6.78
CA ILE A 73 0.63 8.84 -6.32
C ILE A 73 1.00 8.74 -4.84
N PHE A 74 2.07 9.41 -4.43
CA PHE A 74 2.49 9.41 -3.02
C PHE A 74 1.55 10.22 -2.12
N LEU A 75 0.91 11.27 -2.64
CA LEU A 75 -0.13 11.98 -1.90
C LEU A 75 -1.33 11.07 -1.62
N ALA A 76 -1.80 10.34 -2.62
CA ALA A 76 -2.87 9.35 -2.45
C ALA A 76 -2.43 8.23 -1.46
N GLY A 77 -1.21 7.71 -1.60
CA GLY A 77 -0.65 6.73 -0.67
C GLY A 77 -0.58 7.25 0.77
N THR A 78 -0.24 8.52 0.96
CA THR A 78 -0.21 9.17 2.30
C THR A 78 -1.61 9.26 2.90
N ILE A 79 -2.62 9.62 2.11
CA ILE A 79 -4.01 9.67 2.58
C ILE A 79 -4.48 8.27 3.00
N ILE A 80 -4.17 7.24 2.21
CA ILE A 80 -4.51 5.85 2.54
C ILE A 80 -3.79 5.41 3.82
N SER A 81 -2.49 5.72 3.96
CA SER A 81 -1.71 5.37 5.15
C SER A 81 -2.23 6.06 6.41
N PHE A 82 -2.63 7.33 6.30
CA PHE A 82 -3.24 8.06 7.41
C PHE A 82 -4.59 7.46 7.81
N TYR A 83 -5.39 7.06 6.82
CA TYR A 83 -6.66 6.37 7.07
C TYR A 83 -6.46 5.01 7.75
N HIS A 84 -5.51 4.21 7.27
CA HIS A 84 -5.15 2.91 7.85
C HIS A 84 -4.69 3.06 9.29
N PHE A 85 -3.73 3.94 9.56
CA PHE A 85 -3.29 4.25 10.91
C PHE A 85 -4.43 4.75 11.80
N GLY A 86 -5.37 5.54 11.25
CA GLY A 86 -6.56 5.98 11.97
C GLY A 86 -7.51 4.84 12.34
N ILE A 87 -7.59 3.77 11.55
CA ILE A 87 -8.33 2.55 11.89
C ILE A 87 -7.62 1.81 13.03
N GLU A 88 -6.29 1.65 12.95
CA GLU A 88 -5.49 0.98 13.98
C GLU A 88 -5.61 1.67 15.34
N GLN A 89 -5.74 3.01 15.35
CA GLN A 89 -5.91 3.83 16.54
C GLN A 89 -7.37 4.00 16.98
N GLU A 90 -8.31 3.26 16.37
CA GLU A 90 -9.75 3.32 16.66
C GLU A 90 -10.40 4.70 16.44
N PHE A 91 -9.75 5.63 15.72
CA PHE A 91 -10.35 6.91 15.35
C PHE A 91 -11.45 6.73 14.30
N PHE A 92 -11.34 5.68 13.48
CA PHE A 92 -12.30 5.34 12.44
C PHE A 92 -12.71 3.88 12.54
N SER A 93 -13.96 3.59 12.18
CA SER A 93 -14.43 2.22 11.99
C SER A 93 -13.77 1.59 10.76
N GLU A 94 -13.61 0.26 10.79
CA GLU A 94 -13.12 -0.49 9.64
C GLU A 94 -14.01 -0.27 8.41
N SER A 95 -13.39 0.03 7.27
CA SER A 95 -14.11 0.16 6.01
C SER A 95 -14.52 -1.19 5.43
N LEU A 96 -15.44 -1.12 4.46
CA LEU A 96 -15.82 -2.21 3.56
C LEU A 96 -14.64 -2.87 2.83
N VAL A 97 -13.51 -2.16 2.72
CA VAL A 97 -12.28 -2.63 2.08
C VAL A 97 -11.55 -3.64 2.98
N CYS A 98 -11.75 -3.56 4.29
CA CYS A 98 -11.14 -4.41 5.30
C CYS A 98 -12.09 -5.48 5.82
N ASN A 99 -13.36 -5.11 6.03
CA ASN A 99 -14.45 -6.05 6.31
C ASN A 99 -15.36 -6.11 5.10
N THR A 100 -15.47 -7.27 4.46
CA THR A 100 -16.60 -7.48 3.55
C THR A 100 -17.83 -7.51 4.46
N PRO A 101 -18.81 -6.59 4.35
CA PRO A 101 -20.02 -6.73 5.11
C PRO A 101 -20.64 -8.03 4.62
N LEU A 102 -20.95 -8.90 5.57
CA LEU A 102 -21.88 -9.99 5.37
C LEU A 102 -23.16 -9.33 4.83
N GLU A 103 -23.33 -9.32 3.52
CA GLU A 103 -24.49 -8.69 2.91
C GLU A 103 -25.68 -9.50 3.40
N ASN A 104 -26.52 -8.88 4.24
CA ASN A 104 -27.68 -9.47 4.87
C ASN A 104 -28.78 -9.78 3.84
N ALA A 105 -28.47 -10.63 2.87
CA ALA A 105 -29.38 -11.13 1.87
C ALA A 105 -29.21 -12.66 1.80
N ASN A 106 -29.88 -13.37 2.72
CA ASN A 106 -30.12 -14.82 2.64
C ASN A 106 -28.88 -15.74 2.53
N LEU A 107 -27.81 -15.48 3.29
CA LEU A 107 -26.70 -16.45 3.38
C LEU A 107 -27.15 -17.71 4.14
N SER A 108 -27.05 -18.88 3.50
CA SER A 108 -27.22 -20.18 4.16
C SER A 108 -26.12 -20.38 5.19
N LYS A 109 -26.35 -21.23 6.21
CA LYS A 109 -25.32 -21.57 7.22
C LYS A 109 -24.01 -22.05 6.58
N ASP A 110 -24.12 -22.71 5.42
CA ASP A 110 -22.97 -23.20 4.66
C ASP A 110 -22.17 -22.08 3.97
N ASP A 111 -22.83 -21.00 3.56
CA ASP A 111 -22.18 -19.84 2.96
C ASP A 111 -21.50 -18.97 4.01
N LEU A 112 -22.10 -18.86 5.20
CA LEU A 112 -21.47 -18.23 6.36
C LEU A 112 -20.20 -18.97 6.80
N LEU A 113 -20.22 -20.31 6.82
CA LEU A 113 -19.05 -21.11 7.14
C LEU A 113 -17.92 -20.94 6.10
N LYS A 114 -18.28 -20.84 4.82
CA LYS A 114 -17.29 -20.56 3.75
C LYS A 114 -16.68 -19.17 3.87
N GLU A 115 -17.48 -18.19 4.26
CA GLU A 115 -17.02 -16.81 4.44
C GLU A 115 -16.11 -16.67 5.66
N LEU A 116 -16.44 -17.37 6.76
CA LEU A 116 -15.55 -17.49 7.93
C LEU A 116 -14.26 -18.29 7.64
N GLN A 117 -14.32 -19.28 6.75
CA GLN A 117 -13.12 -20.01 6.29
C GLN A 117 -12.21 -19.16 5.40
N LYS A 118 -12.75 -18.11 4.78
CA LYS A 118 -11.97 -17.12 4.04
C LYS A 118 -11.28 -16.25 5.09
N ASN A 119 -10.12 -16.69 5.59
CA ASN A 119 -9.25 -16.01 6.57
C ASN A 119 -9.04 -14.52 6.20
N GLN A 120 -9.98 -13.66 6.52
CA GLN A 120 -9.91 -12.23 6.31
C GLN A 120 -9.28 -11.63 7.56
N ILE A 121 -8.08 -11.10 7.38
CA ILE A 121 -7.32 -10.44 8.44
C ILE A 121 -7.88 -9.03 8.56
N SER A 122 -8.36 -8.68 9.76
CA SER A 122 -8.82 -7.33 10.06
C SER A 122 -7.68 -6.33 9.84
N CYS A 123 -8.01 -5.14 9.33
CA CYS A 123 -7.05 -4.03 9.23
C CYS A 123 -6.87 -3.27 10.55
N LYS A 124 -7.63 -3.61 11.59
CA LYS A 124 -7.50 -3.04 12.93
C LYS A 124 -6.40 -3.76 13.73
N ASP A 125 -6.23 -5.05 13.46
CA ASP A 125 -5.30 -5.89 14.22
C ASP A 125 -3.85 -5.73 13.72
N VAL A 126 -3.07 -4.96 14.48
CA VAL A 126 -1.64 -4.77 14.19
C VAL A 126 -0.84 -5.99 14.63
N SER A 127 -0.43 -6.82 13.66
CA SER A 127 0.33 -8.05 13.94
C SER A 127 1.83 -7.85 14.19
N PHE A 128 2.39 -6.71 13.78
CA PHE A 128 3.83 -6.44 13.86
C PHE A 128 4.11 -4.96 14.11
N LYS A 129 4.97 -4.67 15.10
CA LYS A 129 5.42 -3.31 15.48
C LYS A 129 6.91 -3.32 15.78
N ILE A 130 7.64 -2.31 15.31
CA ILE A 130 9.09 -2.17 15.56
C ILE A 130 9.37 -1.18 16.71
N VAL A 131 8.64 -0.05 16.78
CA VAL A 131 8.91 1.05 17.72
C VAL A 131 7.67 1.45 18.55
N GLY A 132 6.64 0.59 18.59
CA GLY A 132 5.40 0.82 19.36
C GLY A 132 4.24 1.36 18.55
#